data_AF-A0A7J9I0B1-F1
#
_entry.id   AF-A0A7J9I0B1-F1
#
_cell.length_a   1.000
_cell.length_b   1.000
_cell.length_c   1.000
_cell.angle_alpha   90.00
_cell.angle_beta   90.00
_cell.angle_gamma   90.00
#
_symmetry.space_group_name_H-M   'P 1'
#
loop_
_entity.id
_entity.type
_entity.pdbx_description
1 polymer ?
#
loop_
_entity_poly.entity_id
_entity_poly.type
_entity_poly.pdbx_seq_one_letter_code
_entity_poly.pdbx_strand_id
1 'polypeptide(L)' 'MTATVGVIIRNHEGYVMGACPYPLGRIGDPTTTEAKACLHAVIFGEEMGFRDLVVKGDSLTVIKKLKSNSVDRSHMPLQL' A
#
# COMPACT_ATOMS: atom_id res chain seq x y z
N MET A 1 8.20 -12.42 13.47
CA MET A 1 6.82 -12.06 13.10
C MET A 1 6.74 -12.01 11.58
N THR A 2 5.71 -12.61 10.98
CA THR A 2 5.45 -12.52 9.54
C THR A 2 4.37 -11.47 9.30
N ALA A 3 4.53 -10.66 8.26
CA ALA A 3 3.59 -9.64 7.86
C ALA A 3 2.80 -10.06 6.62
N THR A 4 1.58 -9.54 6.51
CA THR A 4 0.68 -9.77 5.38
C THR A 4 0.01 -8.45 5.00
N VAL A 5 -0.16 -8.22 3.72
CA VAL A 5 -0.98 -7.12 3.18
C VAL A 5 -2.38 -7.64 2.91
N GLY A 6 -3.38 -6.83 3.21
CA GLY A 6 -4.73 -6.97 2.65
C GLY A 6 -5.10 -5.70 1.90
N VAL A 7 -5.34 -5.80 0.60
CA VAL A 7 -5.84 -4.69 -0.23
C VAL A 7 -7.30 -4.94 -0.58
N ILE A 8 -8.12 -3.89 -0.50
CA ILE A 8 -9.49 -3.87 -1.01
C ILE A 8 -9.64 -2.64 -1.91
N ILE A 9 -10.03 -2.85 -3.16
CA ILE A 9 -10.38 -1.78 -4.10
C ILE A 9 -11.89 -1.62 -4.09
N ARG A 10 -12.35 -0.38 -3.94
CA ARG A 10 -13.78 -0.03 -3.97
C ARG A 10 -14.03 1.08 -4.97
N ASN A 11 -15.20 1.06 -5.62
CA ASN A 11 -15.66 2.18 -6.43
C ASN A 11 -16.18 3.33 -5.53
N HIS A 12 -16.56 4.45 -6.14
CA HIS A 12 -17.04 5.63 -5.43
C HIS A 12 -18.37 5.42 -4.68
N GLU A 13 -19.17 4.42 -5.07
CA GLU A 13 -20.41 4.01 -4.39
C GLU A 13 -20.14 3.08 -3.20
N GLY A 14 -18.89 2.64 -3.02
CA GLY A 14 -18.47 1.76 -1.94
C GLY A 14 -18.48 0.26 -2.28
N TYR A 15 -18.85 -0.12 -3.50
CA TYR A 15 -18.82 -1.52 -3.94
C TYR A 15 -17.38 -2.02 -4.10
N VAL A 16 -17.13 -3.24 -3.64
CA VAL A 16 -15.82 -3.90 -3.78
C VAL A 16 -15.62 -4.33 -5.23
N MET A 17 -14.56 -3.83 -5.85
CA MET A 17 -14.17 -4.14 -7.24
C MET A 17 -13.09 -5.23 -7.29
N GLY A 18 -12.36 -5.41 -6.19
CA GLY A 18 -11.34 -6.46 -6.06
C GLY A 18 -10.75 -6.50 -4.66
N ALA A 19 -10.19 -7.64 -4.29
CA ALA A 19 -9.47 -7.82 -3.04
C ALA A 19 -8.25 -8.73 -3.29
N CYS A 20 -7.12 -8.37 -2.69
CA CYS A 20 -5.87 -9.11 -2.86
C CYS A 20 -5.11 -9.19 -1.53
N PRO A 21 -5.02 -10.38 -0.92
CA PRO A 21 -4.08 -10.63 0.17
C PRO A 21 -2.71 -11.00 -0.39
N TYR A 22 -1.64 -10.46 0.21
CA TYR A 22 -0.26 -10.79 -0.19
C TYR A 22 0.63 -11.03 1.03
N PRO A 23 1.32 -12.18 1.15
CA PRO A 23 2.26 -12.43 2.23
C PRO A 23 3.58 -11.69 2.01
N LEU A 24 3.97 -10.81 2.94
CA LEU A 24 5.23 -10.04 2.86
C LEU A 24 6.44 -10.76 3.47
N GLY A 25 6.21 -11.89 4.14
CA GLY A 25 7.26 -12.60 4.87
C GLY A 25 7.70 -11.86 6.13
N ARG A 26 8.99 -11.91 6.46
CA ARG A 26 9.53 -11.29 7.69
C ARG A 26 9.88 -9.84 7.43
N ILE A 27 9.15 -8.92 8.06
CA ILE A 27 9.49 -7.49 8.08
C ILE A 27 9.77 -7.07 9.52
N GLY A 28 10.85 -6.30 9.69
CA GLY A 28 11.36 -5.91 11.00
C GLY A 28 10.62 -4.72 11.64
N ASP A 29 9.89 -3.93 10.84
CA ASP A 29 9.21 -2.73 11.33
C ASP A 29 7.81 -2.52 10.69
N PRO A 30 6.86 -1.96 11.46
CA PRO A 30 5.52 -1.68 10.96
C PRO A 30 5.47 -0.65 9.84
N THR A 31 6.34 0.37 9.86
CA THR A 31 6.32 1.44 8.85
C THR A 31 6.64 0.91 7.45
N THR A 32 7.65 0.05 7.33
CA THR A 32 7.99 -0.66 6.09
C THR A 32 6.86 -1.59 5.66
N THR A 33 6.19 -2.25 6.61
CA THR A 33 5.05 -3.12 6.32
C THR A 33 3.91 -2.33 5.67
N GLU A 34 3.55 -1.19 6.27
CA GLU A 34 2.50 -0.29 5.77
C GLU A 34 2.88 0.38 4.45
N ALA A 35 4.15 0.77 4.28
CA ALA A 35 4.65 1.30 3.02
C ALA A 35 4.56 0.25 1.90
N LYS A 36 4.87 -1.03 2.19
CA LYS A 36 4.70 -2.13 1.23
C LYS A 36 3.22 -2.39 0.95
N ALA A 37 2.36 -2.37 1.96
CA ALA A 37 0.92 -2.50 1.79
C ALA A 37 0.37 -1.42 0.83
N CYS A 38 0.79 -0.17 1.01
CA CYS A 38 0.43 0.94 0.14
C CYS A 38 0.92 0.72 -1.30
N LEU A 39 2.17 0.26 -1.49
CA LEU A 39 2.72 -0.02 -2.82
C LEU A 39 1.95 -1.15 -3.52
N HIS A 40 1.68 -2.26 -2.84
CA HIS A 40 0.87 -3.36 -3.38
C HIS A 40 -0.54 -2.90 -3.73
N ALA A 41 -1.13 -1.98 -2.97
CA ALA A 41 -2.44 -1.43 -3.28
C ALA A 41 -2.47 -0.64 -4.59
N VAL A 42 -1.42 0.15 -4.86
CA VAL A 42 -1.28 0.90 -6.11
C VAL A 42 -1.05 -0.04 -7.30
N ILE A 43 -0.12 -0.99 -7.16
CA ILE A 43 0.18 -1.96 -8.22
C ILE A 43 -1.07 -2.80 -8.55
N PHE A 44 -1.77 -3.31 -7.55
CA PHE A 44 -3.00 -4.07 -7.77
C PHE A 44 -4.07 -3.22 -8.48
N GLY A 45 -4.19 -1.94 -8.12
CA GLY A 45 -5.09 -1.02 -8.81
C GLY A 45 -4.72 -0.80 -10.27
N GLU A 46 -3.43 -0.61 -10.55
CA GLU A 46 -2.90 -0.48 -11.91
C GLU A 46 -3.14 -1.75 -12.73
N GLU A 47 -2.84 -2.93 -12.18
CA GLU A 47 -3.07 -4.24 -12.82
C GLU A 47 -4.54 -4.50 -13.13
N MET A 48 -5.46 -4.01 -12.29
CA MET A 48 -6.90 -4.07 -12.57
C MET A 48 -7.38 -3.00 -13.59
N GLY A 49 -6.48 -2.15 -14.10
CA GLY A 49 -6.76 -1.14 -15.12
C GLY A 49 -7.29 0.20 -14.60
N PHE A 50 -7.21 0.46 -13.29
CA PHE A 50 -7.57 1.75 -12.71
C PHE A 50 -6.48 2.78 -12.96
N ARG A 51 -6.88 3.97 -13.42
CA ARG A 51 -5.98 5.09 -13.72
C ARG A 51 -6.05 6.22 -12.69
N ASP A 52 -7.06 6.20 -11.84
CA ASP A 52 -7.25 7.16 -10.75
C ASP A 52 -7.62 6.38 -9.47
N LEU A 53 -6.79 6.54 -8.44
CA LEU A 53 -6.85 5.76 -7.21
C LEU A 53 -6.71 6.69 -6.00
N VAL A 54 -7.61 6.55 -5.04
CA VAL A 54 -7.48 7.16 -3.71
C VAL A 54 -7.08 6.09 -2.72
N VAL A 55 -5.80 6.06 -2.36
CA VAL A 55 -5.28 5.10 -1.36
C VAL A 55 -5.65 5.57 0.04
N LYS A 56 -6.21 4.65 0.85
CA LYS A 56 -6.55 4.86 2.26
C LYS A 56 -5.84 3.81 3.11
N GLY A 57 -5.29 4.24 4.25
CA GLY A 57 -4.64 3.37 5.24
C GLY A 57 -4.65 4.05 6.61
N ASP A 58 -4.25 3.32 7.65
CA ASP A 58 -4.19 3.80 9.03
C ASP A 58 -2.79 4.33 9.42
N SER A 59 -1.78 4.06 8.61
CA SER A 59 -0.42 4.57 8.82
C SER A 59 -0.28 6.05 8.47
N LEU A 60 -0.51 6.90 9.46
CA LEU A 60 -0.31 8.34 9.34
C LEU A 60 1.11 8.70 8.87
N THR A 61 2.11 7.94 9.30
CA THR A 61 3.51 8.13 8.89
C THR A 61 3.67 7.97 7.38
N VAL A 62 3.15 6.88 6.81
CA VAL A 62 3.21 6.60 5.37
C VAL A 62 2.43 7.67 4.59
N ILE A 63 1.22 8.01 5.03
CA ILE A 63 0.40 9.04 4.36
C ILE A 63 1.10 10.40 4.35
N LYS A 64 1.67 10.82 5.49
CA LYS A 64 2.42 12.09 5.59
C LYS A 64 3.65 12.08 4.69
N LYS A 65 4.33 10.93 4.58
CA LYS A 65 5.52 10.81 3.75
C LYS A 65 5.21 10.89 2.26
N LEU A 66 4.16 10.21 1.80
CA LEU A 66 3.67 10.27 0.42
C LEU A 66 3.16 11.66 0.02
N LYS A 67 2.59 12.42 0.96
CA LYS A 67 2.14 13.81 0.73
C LYS A 67 3.25 14.84 0.84
N SER A 68 4.46 14.45 1.21
CA SER A 68 5.57 15.37 1.40
C SER A 68 6.23 15.72 0.07
N ASN A 69 6.57 17.00 -0.13
CA ASN A 69 7.42 17.44 -1.24
C ASN A 69 8.92 17.28 -0.94
N SER A 70 9.28 16.80 0.25
CA SER A 70 10.67 16.53 0.61
C SER A 70 11.11 15.17 0.06
N VAL A 71 12.35 15.09 -0.44
CA VAL A 71 12.93 13.83 -0.89
C VAL A 71 13.01 12.86 0.29
N ASP A 72 12.36 11.70 0.17
CA ASP A 72 12.54 10.62 1.12
C ASP A 72 13.90 9.95 0.91
N ARG A 73 14.67 9.82 2.00
CA ARG A 73 15.97 9.11 2.02
C ARG A 73 15.89 7.78 2.77
N SER A 74 14.69 7.41 3.24
CA SER A 74 14.45 6.13 3.89
C SER A 74 14.65 5.00 2.89
N HIS A 75 15.32 3.93 3.31
CA HIS A 75 15.53 2.76 2.45
C HIS A 75 14.45 1.72 2.71
N MET A 76 13.72 1.38 1.66
CA MET A 76 12.72 0.31 1.66
C MET A 76 13.04 -0.62 0.48
N PRO A 77 13.51 -1.85 0.73
CA PRO A 77 13.82 -2.78 -0.34
C PRO A 77 12.54 -3.18 -1.09
N LEU A 78 12.53 -2.94 -2.40
CA LEU A 78 11.49 -3.37 -3.32
C LEU A 78 11.64 -4.88 -3.51
N GLN A 79 10.79 -5.64 -2.83
CA GLN A 79 10.51 -7.04 -3.13
C GLN A 79 9.03 -7.08 -3.41
N LEU A 80 8.71 -7.12 -4.71
CA LEU A 80 7.36 -7.27 -5.27
C LEU A 80 7.18 -8.73 -5.70
#